data_AF-A0A2G2B3B9-F1
#
_entry.id   AF-A0A2G2B3B9-F1
#
_cell.length_a   1.000
_cell.length_b   1.000
_cell.length_c   1.000
_cell.angle_alpha   90.00
_cell.angle_beta   90.00
_cell.angle_gamma   90.00
#
_symmetry.space_group_name_H-M   'P 1'
#
loop_
_entity.id
_entity.type
_entity.pdbx_description
1 polymer ?
#
loop_
_entity_poly.entity_id
_entity_poly.type
_entity_poly.pdbx_seq_one_letter_code
_entity_poly.pdbx_strand_id
1 'polypeptide(L)'
;MKYLLPVTLLASLLAGPAISQSATDGEKVFKKCKACHRVGPDAKNSVGPILTSVIGRAAGSVEGYKYSKSMTAAGESGLVWSEESIAEYLVDPTKYLRALLDNPKARAKMSFKLKSEGDRLDVVAYLATFQTAAAKAPSDGFCVVNSSEHLLFFATETREGERNSSNLEPGEQLCSAATTDTDGIVSVYESEDGFEGCSRIIPVGISEEMTEFAEFDRCGWSSHDS
;
A
#
# COMPACT_ATOMS: atom_id res chain seq x y z
N MET A 1 -41.20 48.06 -29.27
CA MET A 1 -40.55 46.97 -30.05
C MET A 1 -39.06 47.14 -29.84
N LYS A 2 -38.24 46.21 -29.35
CA LYS A 2 -38.32 44.78 -29.03
C LYS A 2 -37.28 44.55 -27.91
N TYR A 3 -37.65 43.84 -26.86
CA TYR A 3 -36.72 43.39 -25.82
C TYR A 3 -35.90 42.20 -26.35
N LEU A 4 -34.58 42.24 -26.20
CA LEU A 4 -33.68 41.09 -26.43
C LEU A 4 -33.07 40.70 -25.09
N LEU A 5 -33.58 39.60 -24.53
CA LEU A 5 -33.08 38.95 -23.32
C LEU A 5 -31.86 38.06 -23.66
N PRO A 6 -30.78 38.08 -22.87
CA PRO A 6 -29.67 37.14 -23.04
C PRO A 6 -30.07 35.75 -22.51
N VAL A 7 -29.86 34.73 -23.33
CA VAL A 7 -30.06 33.32 -22.98
C VAL A 7 -28.90 32.87 -22.09
N THR A 8 -29.17 32.61 -20.82
CA THR A 8 -28.22 31.96 -19.90
C THR A 8 -28.20 30.45 -20.20
N LEU A 9 -27.07 29.97 -20.73
CA LEU A 9 -26.81 28.55 -20.93
C LEU A 9 -26.48 27.91 -19.57
N LEU A 10 -27.43 27.18 -19.00
CA LEU A 10 -27.24 26.41 -17.78
C LEU A 10 -26.50 25.10 -18.12
N ALA A 11 -25.21 25.03 -17.80
CA ALA A 11 -24.43 23.80 -17.93
C ALA A 11 -24.80 22.82 -16.81
N SER A 12 -25.62 21.82 -17.13
CA SER A 12 -25.94 20.72 -16.22
C SER A 12 -24.75 19.79 -16.06
N LEU A 13 -24.08 19.84 -14.90
CA LEU A 13 -23.12 18.83 -14.46
C LEU A 13 -23.89 17.52 -14.17
N LEU A 14 -23.75 16.52 -15.04
CA LEU A 14 -24.17 15.15 -14.73
C LEU A 14 -23.17 14.55 -13.73
N ALA A 15 -23.48 14.66 -12.45
CA ALA A 15 -22.87 13.80 -11.44
C ALA A 15 -23.40 12.37 -11.65
N GLY A 16 -22.58 11.50 -12.25
CA GLY A 16 -22.87 10.07 -12.33
C GLY A 16 -22.96 9.45 -10.92
N PRO A 17 -23.63 8.30 -10.76
CA PRO A 17 -23.72 7.64 -9.46
C PRO A 17 -22.32 7.27 -8.98
N ALA A 18 -21.93 7.83 -7.84
CA ALA A 18 -20.72 7.42 -7.14
C ALA A 18 -20.95 5.99 -6.63
N ILE A 19 -20.18 5.02 -7.12
CA ILE A 19 -20.15 3.68 -6.54
C ILE A 19 -19.39 3.81 -5.21
N SER A 20 -20.12 3.79 -4.10
CA SER A 20 -19.50 3.79 -2.77
C SER A 20 -18.81 2.45 -2.52
N GLN A 21 -17.56 2.50 -2.08
CA GLN A 21 -16.82 1.33 -1.62
C GLN A 21 -17.13 1.06 -0.14
N SER A 22 -17.20 -0.22 0.27
CA SER A 22 -17.54 -0.65 1.63
C SER A 22 -16.67 -1.83 2.07
N ALA A 23 -15.77 -1.63 3.03
CA ALA A 23 -14.95 -2.72 3.58
C ALA A 23 -15.81 -3.82 4.23
N THR A 24 -16.95 -3.46 4.82
CA THR A 24 -17.91 -4.41 5.42
C THR A 24 -18.55 -5.32 4.37
N ASP A 25 -18.91 -4.77 3.21
CA ASP A 25 -19.41 -5.58 2.10
C ASP A 25 -18.27 -6.33 1.41
N GLY A 26 -17.09 -5.73 1.38
CA GLY A 26 -15.84 -6.34 0.94
C GLY A 26 -15.49 -7.60 1.70
N GLU A 27 -15.69 -7.64 3.01
CA GLU A 27 -15.50 -8.86 3.81
C GLU A 27 -16.41 -10.00 3.31
N LYS A 28 -17.66 -9.67 2.95
CA LYS A 28 -18.62 -10.65 2.40
C LYS A 28 -18.15 -11.15 1.05
N VAL A 29 -17.65 -10.26 0.19
CA VAL A 29 -17.06 -10.62 -1.10
C VAL A 29 -15.81 -11.49 -0.91
N PHE A 30 -14.96 -11.16 0.06
CA PHE A 30 -13.70 -11.87 0.34
C PHE A 30 -13.92 -13.33 0.72
N LYS A 31 -15.12 -13.73 1.16
CA LYS A 31 -15.50 -15.15 1.32
C LYS A 31 -15.26 -15.98 0.04
N LYS A 32 -15.36 -15.36 -1.15
CA LYS A 32 -15.04 -15.96 -2.45
C LYS A 32 -13.53 -16.22 -2.63
N CYS A 33 -12.69 -15.44 -1.94
CA CYS A 33 -11.22 -15.49 -1.99
C CYS A 33 -10.63 -16.44 -0.93
N LYS A 34 -11.33 -16.65 0.20
CA LYS A 34 -10.90 -17.48 1.34
C LYS A 34 -10.62 -18.94 0.99
N ALA A 35 -11.07 -19.45 -0.16
CA ALA A 35 -10.68 -20.79 -0.61
C ALA A 35 -9.18 -20.89 -0.93
N CYS A 36 -8.59 -19.81 -1.45
CA CYS A 36 -7.20 -19.81 -1.92
C CYS A 36 -6.28 -18.90 -1.11
N HIS A 37 -6.81 -17.83 -0.54
CA HIS A 37 -6.01 -16.77 0.07
C HIS A 37 -6.30 -16.63 1.57
N ARG A 38 -5.35 -16.04 2.28
CA ARG A 38 -5.42 -15.68 3.70
C ARG A 38 -4.98 -14.23 3.88
N VAL A 39 -5.56 -13.57 4.87
CA VAL A 39 -5.22 -12.21 5.33
C VAL A 39 -5.13 -12.21 6.85
N GLY A 40 -4.41 -11.25 7.42
CA GLY A 40 -4.21 -11.11 8.87
C GLY A 40 -2.79 -11.47 9.34
N PRO A 41 -2.50 -11.31 10.65
CA PRO A 41 -1.16 -11.39 11.22
C PRO A 41 -0.51 -12.78 11.10
N ASP A 42 -1.30 -13.85 11.14
CA ASP A 42 -0.80 -15.23 11.03
C ASP A 42 -1.12 -15.88 9.68
N ALA A 43 -1.37 -15.07 8.65
CA ALA A 43 -1.69 -15.57 7.32
C ALA A 43 -0.52 -16.39 6.76
N LYS A 44 -0.83 -17.58 6.22
CA LYS A 44 0.14 -18.44 5.55
C LYS A 44 -0.25 -18.68 4.10
N ASN A 45 0.76 -18.84 3.26
CA ASN A 45 0.60 -19.23 1.86
C ASN A 45 -0.20 -20.53 1.74
N SER A 46 -1.07 -20.62 0.74
CA SER A 46 -1.89 -21.80 0.47
C SER A 46 -1.99 -22.04 -1.05
N VAL A 47 -3.19 -22.29 -1.59
CA VAL A 47 -3.41 -22.37 -3.04
C VAL A 47 -2.98 -21.05 -3.71
N GLY A 48 -3.30 -19.92 -3.09
CA GLY A 48 -2.80 -18.59 -3.43
C GLY A 48 -1.81 -18.05 -2.39
N PRO A 49 -1.05 -16.99 -2.72
CA PRO A 49 -0.21 -16.28 -1.75
C PRO A 49 -1.07 -15.55 -0.71
N ILE A 50 -0.47 -15.16 0.41
CA ILE A 50 -1.13 -14.25 1.36
C ILE A 50 -1.48 -12.91 0.70
N LEU A 51 -2.56 -12.28 1.16
CA LEU A 51 -3.02 -10.98 0.68
C LEU A 51 -2.89 -9.87 1.74
N THR A 52 -2.37 -10.17 2.93
CA THR A 52 -1.92 -9.15 3.89
C THR A 52 -0.89 -8.25 3.22
N SER A 53 -1.04 -6.93 3.32
CA SER A 53 -0.16 -5.93 2.71
C SER A 53 0.06 -6.16 1.21
N VAL A 54 -1.05 -6.38 0.49
CA VAL A 54 -1.00 -6.57 -0.96
C VAL A 54 -0.96 -5.26 -1.71
N ILE A 55 -1.59 -4.19 -1.21
CA ILE A 55 -1.53 -2.88 -1.84
C ILE A 55 -0.13 -2.30 -1.60
N GLY A 56 0.48 -1.69 -2.62
CA GLY A 56 1.87 -1.22 -2.64
C GLY A 56 2.91 -2.32 -2.85
N ARG A 57 2.52 -3.60 -2.86
CA ARG A 57 3.48 -4.71 -2.99
C ARG A 57 3.79 -5.02 -4.45
N ALA A 58 5.07 -5.23 -4.78
CA ALA A 58 5.49 -5.75 -6.08
C ALA A 58 4.81 -7.09 -6.39
N ALA A 59 4.35 -7.29 -7.62
CA ALA A 59 3.70 -8.53 -8.02
C ALA A 59 4.66 -9.71 -7.99
N GLY A 60 4.18 -10.89 -7.57
CA GLY A 60 5.00 -12.10 -7.58
C GLY A 60 6.09 -12.18 -6.50
N SER A 61 6.02 -11.37 -5.44
CA SER A 61 7.10 -11.16 -4.46
C SER A 61 6.94 -11.85 -3.10
N VAL A 62 5.79 -12.49 -2.80
CA VAL A 62 5.61 -13.14 -1.50
C VAL A 62 6.58 -14.31 -1.35
N GLU A 63 7.42 -14.23 -0.31
CA GLU A 63 8.42 -15.25 -0.01
C GLU A 63 7.78 -16.64 0.21
N GLY A 64 8.46 -17.68 -0.27
CA GLY A 64 8.02 -19.06 -0.12
C GLY A 64 6.80 -19.45 -0.96
N TYR A 65 6.19 -18.53 -1.74
CA TYR A 65 5.11 -18.86 -2.66
C TYR A 65 5.62 -19.09 -4.09
N LYS A 66 5.21 -20.20 -4.70
CA LYS A 66 5.60 -20.53 -6.09
C LYS A 66 4.66 -19.88 -7.10
N TYR A 67 5.03 -18.69 -7.59
CA TYR A 67 4.29 -17.97 -8.62
C TYR A 67 4.30 -18.64 -10.00
N SER A 68 3.46 -18.12 -10.91
CA SER A 68 3.54 -18.43 -12.34
C SER A 68 4.66 -17.62 -12.98
N LYS A 69 5.29 -18.14 -14.04
CA LYS A 69 6.32 -17.39 -14.79
C LYS A 69 5.82 -16.01 -15.23
N SER A 70 4.54 -15.91 -15.65
CA SER A 70 3.94 -14.64 -16.07
C SER A 70 3.74 -13.66 -14.92
N MET A 71 3.37 -14.13 -13.73
CA MET A 71 3.22 -13.24 -12.57
C MET A 71 4.59 -12.73 -12.08
N THR A 72 5.62 -13.58 -12.07
CA THR A 72 6.99 -13.17 -11.78
C THR A 72 7.47 -12.13 -12.79
N ALA A 73 7.31 -12.39 -14.09
CA ALA A 73 7.68 -11.45 -15.15
C ALA A 73 6.94 -10.11 -15.05
N ALA A 74 5.68 -10.10 -14.58
CA ALA A 74 4.94 -8.86 -14.35
C ALA A 74 5.57 -8.02 -13.24
N GLY A 75 5.95 -8.64 -12.12
CA GLY A 75 6.72 -7.98 -11.07
C GLY A 75 8.06 -7.44 -11.56
N GLU A 76 8.82 -8.24 -12.29
CA GLU A 76 10.10 -7.85 -12.92
C GLU A 76 9.94 -6.69 -13.92
N SER A 77 8.75 -6.56 -14.52
CA SER A 77 8.40 -5.44 -15.42
C SER A 77 7.85 -4.21 -14.68
N GLY A 78 7.90 -4.20 -13.35
CA GLY A 78 7.52 -3.06 -12.52
C GLY A 78 6.06 -3.05 -12.04
N LEU A 79 5.31 -4.15 -12.16
CA LEU A 79 3.95 -4.19 -11.61
C LEU A 79 3.99 -4.12 -10.08
N VAL A 80 3.49 -3.01 -9.56
CA VAL A 80 3.16 -2.81 -8.14
C VAL A 80 1.64 -2.80 -7.98
N TRP A 81 1.12 -3.54 -7.00
CA TRP A 81 -0.31 -3.64 -6.78
C TRP A 81 -0.88 -2.37 -6.15
N SER A 82 -1.48 -1.49 -6.96
CA SER A 82 -2.41 -0.46 -6.48
C SER A 82 -3.83 -1.01 -6.33
N GLU A 83 -4.71 -0.28 -5.64
CA GLU A 83 -6.14 -0.57 -5.58
C GLU A 83 -6.78 -0.77 -6.96
N GLU A 84 -6.46 0.14 -7.89
CA GLU A 84 -6.91 0.11 -9.28
C GLU A 84 -6.42 -1.16 -9.98
N SER A 85 -5.12 -1.45 -9.91
CA SER A 85 -4.54 -2.62 -10.58
C SER A 85 -5.11 -3.95 -10.05
N ILE A 86 -5.44 -4.03 -8.76
CA ILE A 86 -6.09 -5.19 -8.17
C ILE A 86 -7.52 -5.32 -8.72
N ALA A 87 -8.29 -4.22 -8.75
CA ALA A 87 -9.62 -4.21 -9.32
C ALA A 87 -9.62 -4.59 -10.81
N GLU A 88 -8.66 -4.12 -11.60
CA GLU A 88 -8.55 -4.51 -13.01
C GLU A 88 -8.16 -5.98 -13.17
N TYR A 89 -7.17 -6.44 -12.42
CA TYR A 89 -6.69 -7.82 -12.45
C TYR A 89 -7.80 -8.82 -12.13
N LEU A 90 -8.69 -8.49 -11.18
CA LEU A 90 -9.81 -9.34 -10.77
C LEU A 90 -10.87 -9.53 -11.87
N VAL A 91 -10.94 -8.67 -12.89
CA VAL A 91 -11.86 -8.85 -14.03
C VAL A 91 -11.50 -10.10 -14.82
N ASP A 92 -10.23 -10.23 -15.19
CA ASP A 92 -9.67 -11.39 -15.87
C ASP A 92 -8.14 -11.45 -15.69
N PRO A 93 -7.65 -12.23 -14.71
CA PRO A 93 -6.23 -12.31 -14.37
C PRO A 93 -5.32 -12.66 -15.54
N THR A 94 -5.77 -13.58 -16.40
CA THR A 94 -4.95 -14.02 -17.54
C THR A 94 -4.96 -12.96 -18.65
N LYS A 95 -6.11 -12.32 -18.91
CA LYS A 95 -6.17 -11.22 -19.88
C LYS A 95 -5.33 -10.03 -19.43
N TYR A 96 -5.38 -9.69 -18.15
CA TYR A 96 -4.56 -8.62 -17.55
C TYR A 96 -3.06 -8.86 -17.78
N LEU A 97 -2.55 -10.04 -17.40
CA LEU A 97 -1.13 -10.36 -17.59
C LEU A 97 -0.71 -10.40 -19.07
N ARG A 98 -1.60 -10.81 -19.98
CA ARG A 98 -1.29 -10.81 -21.42
C ARG A 98 -1.15 -9.40 -21.98
N ALA A 99 -2.02 -8.49 -21.55
CA ALA A 99 -1.99 -7.10 -21.97
C ALA A 99 -0.75 -6.39 -21.39
N LEU A 100 -0.52 -6.53 -20.08
CA LEU A 100 0.61 -5.91 -19.40
C LEU A 100 1.97 -6.36 -19.97
N LEU A 101 2.12 -7.65 -20.26
CA LEU A 101 3.38 -8.23 -20.74
C LEU A 101 3.51 -8.26 -22.27
N ASP A 102 2.52 -7.75 -23.00
CA ASP A 102 2.37 -7.93 -24.47
C ASP A 102 2.68 -9.37 -24.92
N ASN A 103 2.11 -10.35 -24.20
CA ASN A 103 2.43 -11.76 -24.40
C ASN A 103 1.16 -12.62 -24.42
N PRO A 104 0.70 -13.10 -25.59
CA PRO A 104 -0.55 -13.87 -25.69
C PRO A 104 -0.48 -15.24 -24.99
N LYS A 105 0.73 -15.74 -24.69
CA LYS A 105 0.95 -16.99 -23.95
C LYS A 105 1.01 -16.79 -22.44
N ALA A 106 1.02 -15.54 -21.96
CA ALA A 106 0.99 -15.26 -20.52
C ALA A 106 -0.27 -15.87 -19.88
N ARG A 107 -0.11 -16.38 -18.65
CA ARG A 107 -1.18 -17.08 -17.94
C ARG A 107 -1.07 -16.91 -16.43
N ALA A 108 -2.16 -16.48 -15.82
CA ALA A 108 -2.31 -16.48 -14.36
C ALA A 108 -2.61 -17.91 -13.87
N LYS A 109 -2.11 -18.27 -12.69
CA LYS A 109 -2.56 -19.48 -11.97
C LYS A 109 -3.95 -19.31 -11.37
N MET A 110 -4.34 -18.08 -11.05
CA MET A 110 -5.68 -17.76 -10.57
C MET A 110 -6.68 -17.79 -11.74
N SER A 111 -7.63 -18.72 -11.69
CA SER A 111 -8.70 -18.84 -12.69
C SER A 111 -9.99 -18.10 -12.32
N PHE A 112 -10.09 -17.63 -11.08
CA PHE A 112 -11.23 -16.88 -10.57
C PHE A 112 -11.35 -15.50 -11.24
N LYS A 113 -12.58 -15.03 -11.43
CA LYS A 113 -12.91 -13.73 -12.01
C LYS A 113 -14.05 -13.09 -11.22
N LEU A 114 -13.97 -11.78 -10.98
CA LEU A 114 -14.97 -10.99 -10.29
C LEU A 114 -15.50 -9.89 -11.21
N LYS A 115 -16.62 -10.17 -11.89
CA LYS A 115 -17.15 -9.27 -12.93
C LYS A 115 -17.85 -8.03 -12.40
N SER A 116 -18.48 -8.11 -11.22
CA SER A 116 -19.16 -6.98 -10.57
C SER A 116 -18.12 -5.94 -10.17
N GLU A 117 -18.25 -4.72 -10.67
CA GLU A 117 -17.36 -3.61 -10.31
C GLU A 117 -17.49 -3.25 -8.83
N GLY A 118 -18.71 -3.13 -8.32
CA GLY A 118 -18.96 -2.92 -6.89
C GLY A 118 -18.25 -3.95 -6.02
N ASP A 119 -18.41 -5.24 -6.32
CA ASP A 119 -17.73 -6.31 -5.55
C ASP A 119 -16.20 -6.17 -5.59
N ARG A 120 -15.63 -5.73 -6.72
CA ARG A 120 -14.18 -5.54 -6.85
C ARG A 120 -13.70 -4.38 -5.99
N LEU A 121 -14.40 -3.25 -6.04
CA LEU A 121 -14.05 -2.09 -5.24
C LEU A 121 -14.23 -2.39 -3.74
N ASP A 122 -15.31 -3.07 -3.36
CA ASP A 122 -15.56 -3.48 -1.98
C ASP A 122 -14.48 -4.42 -1.46
N VAL A 123 -14.09 -5.46 -2.22
CA VAL A 123 -13.05 -6.38 -1.77
C VAL A 123 -11.68 -5.71 -1.71
N VAL A 124 -11.39 -4.75 -2.59
CA VAL A 124 -10.18 -3.92 -2.51
C VAL A 124 -10.19 -3.07 -1.24
N ALA A 125 -11.31 -2.40 -0.93
CA ALA A 125 -11.48 -1.66 0.31
C ALA A 125 -11.33 -2.56 1.56
N TYR A 126 -11.79 -3.80 1.51
CA TYR A 126 -11.53 -4.78 2.57
C TYR A 126 -10.05 -5.17 2.65
N LEU A 127 -9.37 -5.41 1.52
CA LEU A 127 -7.94 -5.71 1.52
C LEU A 127 -7.11 -4.55 2.06
N ALA A 128 -7.55 -3.30 1.84
CA ALA A 128 -6.94 -2.11 2.41
C ALA A 128 -6.95 -2.11 3.96
N THR A 129 -7.92 -2.78 4.61
CA THR A 129 -7.91 -2.95 6.08
C THR A 129 -6.89 -3.98 6.57
N PHE A 130 -6.26 -4.73 5.66
CA PHE A 130 -5.18 -5.68 5.94
C PHE A 130 -3.85 -5.22 5.36
N GLN A 131 -3.76 -3.94 5.00
CA GLN A 131 -2.46 -3.31 5.02
C GLN A 131 -1.98 -3.44 6.45
N THR A 132 -0.81 -4.05 6.63
CA THR A 132 -0.04 -3.68 7.81
C THR A 132 0.15 -2.19 7.66
N ALA A 133 -0.56 -1.38 8.46
CA ALA A 133 0.07 -0.18 8.98
C ALA A 133 1.47 -0.63 9.36
N ALA A 134 2.50 0.04 8.84
CA ALA A 134 3.87 -0.02 9.33
C ALA A 134 4.12 -1.27 10.18
N ALA A 135 4.51 -2.40 9.57
CA ALA A 135 4.59 -3.71 10.22
C ALA A 135 5.01 -3.53 11.67
N LYS A 136 4.10 -3.93 12.57
CA LYS A 136 4.16 -3.62 14.00
C LYS A 136 5.60 -3.69 14.48
N ALA A 137 6.06 -2.61 15.11
CA ALA A 137 7.41 -2.56 15.63
C ALA A 137 7.70 -3.79 16.49
N PRO A 138 8.88 -4.42 16.32
CA PRO A 138 9.27 -5.55 17.14
C PRO A 138 9.33 -5.10 18.61
N SER A 139 9.11 -6.01 19.54
CA SER A 139 9.10 -5.66 20.99
C SER A 139 10.44 -5.10 21.49
N ASP A 140 11.51 -5.31 20.74
CA ASP A 140 12.88 -4.87 20.98
C ASP A 140 13.39 -3.91 19.89
N GLY A 141 12.49 -3.23 19.19
CA GLY A 141 12.85 -2.21 18.21
C GLY A 141 11.72 -1.22 17.93
N PHE A 142 11.93 -0.35 16.95
CA PHE A 142 10.97 0.69 16.57
C PHE A 142 10.92 0.83 15.05
N CYS A 143 9.81 1.36 14.55
CA CYS A 143 9.59 1.52 13.12
C CYS A 143 9.02 2.90 12.78
N VAL A 144 9.25 3.32 11.53
CA VAL A 144 8.63 4.48 10.91
C VAL A 144 8.07 4.08 9.55
N VAL A 145 6.90 4.61 9.20
CA VAL A 145 6.36 4.57 7.83
C VAL A 145 6.33 5.94 7.20
N ASN A 146 6.62 5.95 5.90
CA ASN A 146 6.33 7.08 5.05
C ASN A 146 4.85 7.08 4.66
N SER A 147 4.02 7.79 5.40
CA SER A 147 2.60 8.00 5.07
C SER A 147 2.37 9.31 4.30
N SER A 148 3.43 9.93 3.78
CA SER A 148 3.33 11.10 2.90
C SER A 148 3.13 10.69 1.43
N GLU A 149 2.99 11.69 0.55
CA GLU A 149 2.82 11.47 -0.89
C GLU A 149 4.14 11.43 -1.67
N HIS A 150 5.30 11.52 -1.00
CA HIS A 150 6.61 11.68 -1.64
C HIS A 150 7.59 10.57 -1.28
N LEU A 151 8.47 10.21 -2.22
CA LEU A 151 9.67 9.43 -1.92
C LEU A 151 10.61 10.28 -1.06
N LEU A 152 11.02 9.74 0.09
CA LEU A 152 11.87 10.46 1.05
C LEU A 152 12.94 9.52 1.61
N PHE A 153 14.03 10.09 2.10
CA PHE A 153 15.11 9.36 2.74
C PHE A 153 14.89 9.31 4.25
N PHE A 154 14.85 8.11 4.82
CA PHE A 154 14.69 7.87 6.24
C PHE A 154 15.96 7.24 6.82
N ALA A 155 16.32 7.66 8.02
CA ALA A 155 17.35 7.01 8.83
C ALA A 155 16.80 6.72 10.23
N THR A 156 17.04 5.52 10.74
CA THR A 156 16.78 5.12 12.13
C THR A 156 18.11 4.96 12.85
N GLU A 157 18.21 5.47 14.07
CA GLU A 157 19.41 5.40 14.91
C GLU A 157 19.02 4.92 16.32
N THR A 158 19.64 3.84 16.80
CA THR A 158 19.54 3.42 18.21
C THR A 158 20.49 4.26 19.07
N ARG A 159 20.29 4.33 20.40
CA ARG A 159 21.25 5.09 21.23
C ARG A 159 22.59 4.39 21.37
N GLU A 160 22.64 3.10 21.06
CA GLU A 160 23.89 2.36 20.93
C GLU A 160 24.67 2.71 19.63
N GLY A 161 24.09 3.55 18.76
CA GLY A 161 24.73 4.05 17.54
C GLY A 161 24.55 3.16 16.32
N GLU A 162 23.64 2.18 16.37
CA GLU A 162 23.28 1.42 15.17
C GLU A 162 22.38 2.27 14.28
N ARG A 163 22.81 2.47 13.04
CA ARG A 163 22.11 3.27 12.04
C ARG A 163 21.66 2.40 10.88
N ASN A 164 20.38 2.52 10.51
CA ASN A 164 19.83 1.97 9.28
C ASN A 164 19.19 3.11 8.47
N SER A 165 19.18 3.01 7.15
CA SER A 165 18.59 4.05 6.30
C SER A 165 18.14 3.51 4.96
N SER A 166 17.08 4.11 4.41
CA SER A 166 16.55 3.78 3.08
C SER A 166 15.76 4.95 2.50
N ASN A 167 15.68 5.02 1.17
CA ASN A 167 14.61 5.75 0.52
C ASN A 167 13.32 4.93 0.67
N LEU A 168 12.25 5.55 1.15
CA LEU A 168 10.95 4.92 1.36
C LEU A 168 9.93 5.58 0.43
N GLU A 169 9.30 4.80 -0.43
CA GLU A 169 8.09 5.21 -1.18
C GLU A 169 6.89 5.36 -0.22
N PRO A 170 5.81 6.05 -0.64
CA PRO A 170 4.56 6.09 0.12
C PRO A 170 4.06 4.69 0.52
N GLY A 171 3.87 4.48 1.83
CA GLY A 171 3.45 3.22 2.43
C GLY A 171 4.60 2.26 2.81
N GLU A 172 5.84 2.57 2.47
CA GLU A 172 7.01 1.78 2.90
C GLU A 172 7.47 2.15 4.31
N GLN A 173 8.20 1.21 4.93
CA GLN A 173 8.65 1.34 6.31
C GLN A 173 10.14 1.09 6.47
N LEU A 174 10.71 1.70 7.51
CA LEU A 174 12.03 1.39 8.01
C LEU A 174 11.94 1.04 9.50
N CYS A 175 12.62 -0.01 9.92
CA CYS A 175 12.70 -0.42 11.31
C CYS A 175 14.16 -0.54 11.75
N SER A 176 14.39 -0.20 13.01
CA SER A 176 15.56 -0.68 13.77
C SER A 176 15.09 -1.81 14.68
N ALA A 177 15.86 -2.88 14.74
CA ALA A 177 15.59 -4.03 15.61
C ALA A 177 16.73 -4.18 16.63
N ALA A 178 16.51 -4.97 17.68
CA ALA A 178 17.52 -5.43 18.63
C ALA A 178 18.25 -4.34 19.44
N THR A 179 17.51 -3.37 19.98
CA THR A 179 18.06 -2.41 20.96
C THR A 179 17.67 -2.79 22.38
N THR A 180 18.53 -2.46 23.36
CA THR A 180 18.21 -2.56 24.80
C THR A 180 17.67 -1.25 25.37
N ASP A 181 17.68 -0.19 24.56
CA ASP A 181 17.19 1.13 24.94
C ASP A 181 15.67 1.19 24.96
N THR A 182 15.14 2.27 25.55
CA THR A 182 13.70 2.54 25.61
C THR A 182 13.16 3.20 24.35
N ASP A 183 14.03 3.77 23.52
CA ASP A 183 13.69 4.55 22.34
C ASP A 183 14.87 4.65 21.37
N GLY A 184 14.58 5.11 20.16
CA GLY A 184 15.59 5.56 19.20
C GLY A 184 15.13 6.77 18.40
N ILE A 185 15.98 7.25 17.50
CA ILE A 185 15.73 8.44 16.69
C ILE A 185 15.41 8.02 15.26
N VAL A 186 14.43 8.68 14.67
CA VAL A 186 14.21 8.69 13.24
C VAL A 186 14.52 10.07 12.70
N SER A 187 15.22 10.13 11.57
CA SER A 187 15.46 11.35 10.80
C SER A 187 14.97 11.17 9.38
N VAL A 188 14.33 12.20 8.82
CA VAL A 188 13.73 12.20 7.49
C VAL A 188 14.24 13.39 6.70
N TYR A 189 14.56 13.14 5.43
CA TYR A 189 15.14 14.10 4.49
C TYR A 189 14.51 13.94 3.12
N GLU A 190 14.57 14.98 2.27
CA GLU A 190 14.14 14.87 0.88
C GLU A 190 15.00 13.91 0.06
N SER A 191 16.27 13.73 0.44
CA SER A 191 17.22 12.83 -0.21
C SER A 191 18.37 12.47 0.73
N GLU A 192 19.18 11.49 0.36
CA GLU A 192 20.34 11.01 1.14
C GLU A 192 21.37 12.13 1.46
N ASP A 193 21.56 13.06 0.53
CA ASP A 193 22.45 14.21 0.69
C ASP A 193 21.77 15.44 1.32
N GLY A 194 20.52 15.29 1.78
CA GLY A 194 19.75 16.36 2.41
C GLY A 194 20.37 16.81 3.73
N PHE A 195 20.62 18.11 3.87
CA PHE A 195 21.15 18.69 5.12
C PHE A 195 20.04 19.14 6.08
N GLU A 196 18.86 19.45 5.54
CA GLU A 196 17.69 19.91 6.28
C GLU A 196 16.62 18.83 6.25
N GLY A 197 16.04 18.57 7.41
CA GLY A 197 15.09 17.48 7.59
C GLY A 197 14.31 17.64 8.88
N CYS A 198 13.71 16.55 9.32
CA CYS A 198 13.02 16.49 10.59
C CYS A 198 13.39 15.22 11.35
N SER A 199 13.29 15.28 12.68
CA SER A 199 13.59 14.16 13.55
C SER A 199 12.48 13.87 14.55
N ARG A 200 12.37 12.61 14.98
CA ARG A 200 11.44 12.16 16.02
C ARG A 200 12.04 11.05 16.85
N ILE A 201 11.80 11.10 18.15
CA ILE A 201 12.11 9.99 19.07
C ILE A 201 10.94 9.01 19.05
N ILE A 202 11.21 7.74 18.79
CA ILE A 202 10.21 6.67 18.75
C ILE A 202 10.51 5.66 19.86
N PRO A 203 9.57 5.39 20.78
CA PRO A 203 9.76 4.35 21.78
C PRO A 203 9.88 2.96 21.16
N VAL A 204 10.64 2.08 21.82
CA VAL A 204 10.70 0.66 21.46
C VAL A 204 9.31 0.02 21.62
N GLY A 205 8.96 -0.86 20.69
CA GLY A 205 7.65 -1.48 20.56
C GLY A 205 6.62 -0.61 19.82
N ILE A 206 6.99 0.60 19.40
CA ILE A 206 6.08 1.55 18.74
C ILE A 206 6.48 1.75 17.28
N SER A 207 5.45 1.90 16.43
CA SER A 207 5.59 2.38 15.07
C SER A 207 4.90 3.74 14.92
N GLU A 208 5.60 4.68 14.29
CA GLU A 208 5.05 6.00 13.95
C GLU A 208 4.87 6.12 12.44
N GLU A 209 4.00 7.03 12.03
CA GLU A 209 3.82 7.40 10.63
C GLU A 209 4.19 8.86 10.44
N MET A 210 5.03 9.13 9.45
CA MET A 210 5.32 10.48 8.98
C MET A 210 4.32 10.81 7.87
N THR A 211 3.39 11.73 8.15
CA THR A 211 2.26 12.04 7.26
C THR A 211 2.49 13.25 6.38
N GLU A 212 3.39 14.15 6.78
CA GLU A 212 3.73 15.36 6.03
C GLU A 212 5.21 15.69 6.23
N PHE A 213 5.96 15.82 5.15
CA PHE A 213 7.34 16.30 5.23
C PHE A 213 7.37 17.82 5.27
N ALA A 214 8.08 18.37 6.25
CA ALA A 214 8.35 19.80 6.34
C ALA A 214 9.75 20.05 6.90
N GLU A 215 10.48 20.96 6.27
CA GLU A 215 11.80 21.38 6.71
C GLU A 215 11.77 21.98 8.13
N PHE A 216 12.91 21.87 8.83
CA PHE A 216 13.18 22.39 10.17
C PHE A 216 12.34 21.74 11.29
N ASP A 217 12.35 20.41 11.39
CA ASP A 217 11.69 19.64 12.46
C ASP A 217 10.15 19.87 12.58
N ARG A 218 9.49 20.23 11.47
CA ARG A 218 8.04 20.49 11.44
C ARG A 218 7.21 19.41 10.78
N CYS A 219 7.78 18.22 10.55
CA CYS A 219 7.04 17.13 9.94
C CYS A 219 5.77 16.79 10.72
N GLY A 220 4.72 16.43 9.99
CA GLY A 220 3.49 15.86 10.53
C GLY A 220 3.71 14.40 10.90
N TRP A 221 3.22 14.01 12.08
CA TRP A 221 3.36 12.65 12.59
C TRP A 221 2.02 12.16 13.15
N SER A 222 1.73 10.89 12.93
CA SER A 222 0.64 10.19 13.62
C SER A 222 1.16 8.94 14.32
N SER A 223 0.82 8.83 15.60
CA SER A 223 1.16 7.69 16.44
C SER A 223 0.04 6.67 16.40
N HIS A 224 0.39 5.40 16.16
CA HIS A 224 -0.51 4.29 16.43
C HIS A 224 -0.21 3.78 17.83
N ASP A 225 -1.10 4.09 18.77
CA ASP A 225 -1.13 3.38 20.04
C ASP A 225 -1.43 1.90 19.75
N SER A 226 -0.48 1.05 20.16
CA SER A 226 -0.50 -0.40 19.95
C SER A 226 -1.70 -1.12 20.53
#